data_AF-A0A8R7VEB8-F1
#
_entry.id   AF-A0A8R7VEB8-F1
#
_cell.length_a   1.000
_cell.length_b   1.000
_cell.length_c   1.000
_cell.angle_alpha   90.00
_cell.angle_beta   90.00
_cell.angle_gamma   90.00
#
_symmetry.space_group_name_H-M   'P 1'
#
loop_
_entity.id
_entity.type
_entity.pdbx_description
1 polymer ?
#
loop_
_entity_poly.entity_id
_entity_poly.type
_entity_poly.pdbx_seq_one_letter_code
_entity_poly.pdbx_strand_id
1 'polypeptide(L)'
;LVSTCGLTRPHALKASAKLSHLRSPANPDAVLAFLAGLGLSAANVAALVAKDPQFLCASVEGTLAPIVAELIGLVLLRSQIARLVSITGTTFRCKSIVSGLHYCLPLFGSSENLLRVLRDSVLRSDLERVVKPNVAFLQECGLGDCDIAKLYVLRPSPLSISTERIRTAVACIDGLGVPRGSPMFRHALQAVAFLSEEKITAKVEHLKTTFM
;
A
#
# COMPACT_ATOMS: atom_id res chain seq x y z
N LEU A 1 -13.77 12.18 20.93
CA LEU A 1 -14.13 11.37 19.74
C LEU A 1 -15.25 12.00 18.91
N VAL A 2 -16.48 12.17 19.43
CA VAL A 2 -17.57 12.81 18.65
C VAL A 2 -17.31 14.31 18.45
N SER A 3 -17.17 15.06 19.55
CA SER A 3 -16.93 16.51 19.50
C SER A 3 -15.56 16.86 18.94
N THR A 4 -14.51 16.25 19.48
CA THR A 4 -13.12 16.60 19.13
C THR A 4 -12.66 16.07 17.77
N CYS A 5 -13.08 14.85 17.39
CA CYS A 5 -12.61 14.20 16.17
C CYS A 5 -13.68 14.18 15.07
N GLY A 6 -14.85 14.77 15.29
CA GLY A 6 -15.94 14.80 14.30
C GLY A 6 -16.52 13.43 13.93
N LEU A 7 -16.36 12.43 14.80
CA LEU A 7 -16.84 11.07 14.52
C LEU A 7 -18.37 10.97 14.68
N THR A 8 -19.01 10.18 13.83
CA THR A 8 -20.39 9.75 14.06
C THR A 8 -20.48 8.91 15.33
N ARG A 9 -21.64 8.92 15.99
CA ARG A 9 -21.86 8.16 17.23
C ARG A 9 -21.52 6.66 17.10
N PRO A 10 -21.90 5.96 16.01
CA PRO A 10 -21.49 4.57 15.80
C PRO A 10 -19.98 4.38 15.67
N HIS A 11 -19.29 5.24 14.90
CA HIS A 11 -17.83 5.15 14.76
C HIS A 11 -17.11 5.48 16.08
N ALA A 12 -17.61 6.44 16.84
CA ALA A 12 -17.05 6.79 18.14
C ALA A 12 -17.17 5.63 19.15
N LEU A 13 -18.31 4.91 19.17
CA LEU A 13 -18.50 3.73 20.03
C LEU A 13 -17.54 2.58 19.66
N LYS A 14 -17.38 2.31 18.35
CA LYS A 14 -16.41 1.31 17.87
C LYS A 14 -14.98 1.70 18.21
N ALA A 15 -14.66 3.00 18.12
CA ALA A 15 -13.35 3.54 18.43
C ALA A 15 -13.04 3.50 19.93
N SER A 16 -14.00 3.84 20.79
CA SER A 16 -13.79 3.88 22.25
C SER A 16 -13.43 2.50 22.82
N ALA A 17 -13.98 1.42 22.27
CA ALA A 17 -13.62 0.06 22.67
C ALA A 17 -12.12 -0.24 22.48
N LYS A 18 -11.49 0.31 21.43
CA LYS A 18 -10.05 0.15 21.17
C LYS A 18 -9.16 1.08 22.00
N LEU A 19 -9.76 2.07 22.65
CA LEU A 19 -9.11 3.14 23.42
C LEU A 19 -9.40 3.05 24.92
N SER A 20 -9.99 1.96 25.39
CA SER A 20 -10.44 1.76 26.77
C SER A 20 -9.33 1.89 27.83
N HIS A 21 -8.07 1.70 27.43
CA HIS A 21 -6.91 1.84 28.29
C HIS A 21 -6.43 3.28 28.48
N LEU A 22 -6.90 4.24 27.66
CA LEU A 22 -6.51 5.63 27.77
C LEU A 22 -7.13 6.27 29.02
N ARG A 23 -6.27 6.80 29.89
CA ARG A 23 -6.66 7.46 31.15
C ARG A 23 -6.60 8.98 31.10
N SER A 24 -5.94 9.54 30.08
CA SER A 24 -5.71 10.97 29.91
C SER A 24 -5.90 11.38 28.45
N PRO A 25 -6.47 12.57 28.19
CA PRO A 25 -6.59 13.10 26.84
C PRO A 25 -5.28 13.72 26.31
N ALA A 26 -4.26 13.91 27.17
CA ALA A 26 -3.04 14.62 26.79
C ALA A 26 -2.34 14.04 25.55
N ASN A 27 -2.18 12.71 25.46
CA ASN A 27 -1.56 12.09 24.29
C ASN A 27 -2.46 12.19 23.03
N PRO A 28 -3.75 11.80 23.08
CA PRO A 28 -4.67 12.06 21.97
C PRO A 28 -4.68 13.50 21.47
N ASP A 29 -4.71 14.48 22.38
CA ASP A 29 -4.74 15.90 22.02
C ASP A 29 -3.43 16.35 21.37
N ALA A 30 -2.28 15.87 21.87
CA ALA A 30 -0.98 16.09 21.25
C ALA A 30 -0.91 15.50 19.84
N VAL A 31 -1.44 14.28 19.63
CA VAL A 31 -1.52 13.66 18.30
C VAL A 31 -2.41 14.48 17.36
N LEU A 32 -3.57 14.94 17.84
CA LEU A 32 -4.48 15.77 17.03
C LEU A 32 -3.85 17.11 16.64
N ALA A 33 -3.17 17.78 17.58
CA ALA A 33 -2.43 19.01 17.33
C ALA A 33 -1.30 18.79 16.32
N PHE A 34 -0.57 17.67 16.44
CA PHE A 34 0.47 17.29 15.47
C PHE A 34 -0.10 17.08 14.07
N LEU A 35 -1.21 16.35 13.93
CA LEU A 35 -1.88 16.14 12.64
C LEU A 35 -2.37 17.46 12.01
N ALA A 36 -2.91 18.36 12.83
CA ALA A 36 -3.29 19.70 12.37
C ALA A 36 -2.05 20.49 11.90
N GLY A 37 -0.94 20.44 12.63
CA GLY A 37 0.34 21.06 12.26
C GLY A 37 1.00 20.46 11.00
N LEU A 38 0.64 19.23 10.63
CA LEU A 38 0.99 18.62 9.34
C LEU A 38 0.08 19.08 8.19
N GLY A 39 -1.06 19.72 8.49
CA GLY A 39 -2.02 20.20 7.51
C GLY A 39 -3.16 19.23 7.18
N LEU A 40 -3.46 18.24 8.04
CA LEU A 40 -4.64 17.41 7.85
C LEU A 40 -5.91 18.20 8.18
N SER A 41 -6.92 18.11 7.32
CA SER A 41 -8.26 18.66 7.59
C SER A 41 -8.96 17.85 8.69
N ALA A 42 -9.89 18.49 9.40
CA ALA A 42 -10.71 17.82 10.41
C ALA A 42 -11.44 16.58 9.86
N ALA A 43 -11.91 16.63 8.61
CA ALA A 43 -12.55 15.50 7.94
C ALA A 43 -11.58 14.33 7.70
N ASN A 44 -10.34 14.60 7.29
CA ASN A 44 -9.33 13.54 7.10
C ASN A 44 -8.90 12.94 8.44
N VAL A 45 -8.79 13.74 9.49
CA VAL A 45 -8.55 13.26 10.86
C VAL A 45 -9.70 12.38 11.33
N ALA A 46 -10.96 12.78 11.11
CA ALA A 46 -12.12 11.97 11.45
C ALA A 46 -12.10 10.60 10.75
N ALA A 47 -11.80 10.60 9.44
CA ALA A 47 -11.70 9.37 8.65
C ALA A 47 -10.55 8.46 9.13
N LEU A 48 -9.40 9.05 9.44
CA LEU A 48 -8.24 8.35 9.99
C LEU A 48 -8.59 7.67 11.32
N VAL A 49 -9.16 8.42 12.27
CA VAL A 49 -9.52 7.87 13.60
C VAL A 49 -10.63 6.84 13.50
N ALA A 50 -11.59 6.99 12.57
CA ALA A 50 -12.62 5.98 12.32
C ALA A 50 -12.02 4.66 11.82
N LYS A 51 -11.06 4.74 10.89
CA LYS A 51 -10.33 3.58 10.33
C LYS A 51 -9.42 2.95 11.37
N ASP A 52 -8.71 3.78 12.13
CA ASP A 52 -7.64 3.38 13.02
C ASP A 52 -7.62 4.21 14.33
N PRO A 53 -8.50 3.87 15.30
CA PRO A 53 -8.59 4.61 16.56
C PRO A 53 -7.29 4.66 17.35
N GLN A 54 -6.49 3.58 17.32
CA GLN A 54 -5.22 3.48 18.03
C GLN A 54 -4.15 4.46 17.53
N PHE A 55 -4.40 5.16 16.42
CA PHE A 55 -3.54 6.25 15.98
C PHE A 55 -3.41 7.34 17.04
N LEU A 56 -4.47 7.58 17.83
CA LEU A 56 -4.46 8.52 18.96
C LEU A 56 -3.57 8.08 20.13
N CYS A 57 -3.12 6.81 20.15
CA CYS A 57 -2.20 6.29 21.15
C CYS A 57 -0.73 6.39 20.71
N ALA A 58 -0.44 6.83 19.48
CA ALA A 58 0.93 6.94 19.01
C ALA A 58 1.69 8.03 19.77
N SER A 59 2.99 7.82 19.99
CA SER A 59 3.88 8.84 20.54
C SER A 59 4.24 9.84 19.44
N VAL A 60 3.97 11.13 19.68
CA VAL A 60 4.38 12.20 18.77
C VAL A 60 5.90 12.26 18.68
N GLU A 61 6.58 12.40 19.80
CA GLU A 61 8.04 12.56 19.85
C GLU A 61 8.79 11.26 19.53
N GLY A 62 8.29 10.11 20.00
CA GLY A 62 8.97 8.84 19.85
C GLY A 62 8.68 8.10 18.54
N THR A 63 7.64 8.50 17.80
CA THR A 63 7.21 7.75 16.60
C THR A 63 6.82 8.66 15.45
N LEU A 64 5.82 9.52 15.61
CA LEU A 64 5.27 10.26 14.48
C LEU A 64 6.23 11.33 13.94
N ALA A 65 6.85 12.13 14.81
CA ALA A 65 7.78 13.18 14.42
C ALA A 65 9.06 12.62 13.77
N PRO A 66 9.71 11.56 14.30
CA PRO A 66 10.82 10.90 13.62
C PRO A 66 10.46 10.41 12.22
N ILE A 67 9.31 9.73 12.07
CA ILE A 67 8.84 9.26 10.76
C ILE A 67 8.67 10.44 9.79
N VAL A 68 8.02 11.53 10.23
CA VAL A 68 7.87 12.72 9.38
C VAL A 68 9.22 13.33 8.99
N ALA A 69 10.17 13.43 9.92
CA ALA A 69 11.50 13.94 9.64
C ALA A 69 12.24 13.09 8.60
N GLU A 70 12.17 11.77 8.72
CA GLU A 70 12.74 10.85 7.74
C GLU A 70 12.08 11.00 6.35
N LEU A 71 10.76 11.15 6.30
CA LEU A 71 10.04 11.38 5.03
C LEU A 71 10.38 12.72 4.37
N ILE A 72 10.61 13.77 5.17
CA ILE A 72 11.13 15.05 4.66
C ILE A 72 12.54 14.86 4.09
N GLY A 73 13.37 14.03 4.74
CA GLY A 73 14.69 13.63 4.21
C GLY A 73 14.62 12.89 2.87
N LEU A 74 13.51 12.20 2.59
CA LEU A 74 13.19 11.61 1.28
C LEU A 74 12.59 12.61 0.27
N VAL A 75 12.64 13.91 0.57
CA VAL A 75 12.14 15.00 -0.30
C VAL A 75 10.62 14.97 -0.48
N LEU A 76 9.87 14.38 0.47
CA LEU A 76 8.40 14.49 0.47
C LEU A 76 7.97 15.85 1.03
N LEU A 77 6.98 16.46 0.38
CA LEU A 77 6.34 17.67 0.86
C LEU A 77 5.43 17.38 2.07
N ARG A 78 5.25 18.36 2.96
CA ARG A 78 4.30 18.22 4.09
C ARG A 78 2.89 17.81 3.65
N SER A 79 2.39 18.38 2.55
CA SER A 79 1.10 18.02 1.97
C SER A 79 1.04 16.56 1.48
N GLN A 80 2.14 16.06 0.93
CA GLN A 80 2.29 14.66 0.51
C GLN A 80 2.31 13.72 1.71
N ILE A 81 3.02 14.09 2.79
CA ILE A 81 3.05 13.34 4.05
C ILE A 81 1.66 13.32 4.71
N ALA A 82 0.95 14.45 4.76
CA ALA A 82 -0.43 14.50 5.27
C ALA A 82 -1.37 13.57 4.49
N ARG A 83 -1.20 13.52 3.16
CA ARG A 83 -1.95 12.59 2.29
C ARG A 83 -1.58 11.13 2.58
N LEU A 84 -0.30 10.85 2.80
CA LEU A 84 0.20 9.53 3.17
C LEU A 84 -0.43 9.05 4.49
N VAL A 85 -0.40 9.87 5.54
CA VAL A 85 -1.04 9.57 6.84
C VAL A 85 -2.50 9.14 6.64
N SER A 86 -3.25 9.90 5.84
CA SER A 86 -4.66 9.65 5.57
C SER A 86 -4.91 8.31 4.85
N ILE A 87 -3.99 7.92 3.97
CA ILE A 87 -4.07 6.67 3.21
C ILE A 87 -3.69 5.47 4.09
N THR A 88 -2.53 5.55 4.74
CA THR A 88 -1.87 4.38 5.31
C THR A 88 -2.32 4.06 6.73
N GLY A 89 -2.86 5.04 7.46
CA GLY A 89 -3.37 4.87 8.82
C GLY A 89 -2.41 4.09 9.72
N THR A 90 -2.78 2.83 10.02
CA THR A 90 -2.01 1.90 10.86
C THR A 90 -0.54 1.80 10.47
N THR A 91 -0.23 1.69 9.17
CA THR A 91 1.16 1.48 8.73
C THR A 91 2.01 2.73 8.96
N PHE A 92 1.41 3.94 8.96
CA PHE A 92 2.17 5.18 9.18
C PHE A 92 2.82 5.23 10.56
N ARG A 93 2.23 4.53 11.55
CA ARG A 93 2.73 4.51 12.92
C ARG A 93 3.89 3.52 13.12
N CYS A 94 4.28 2.78 12.08
CA CYS A 94 5.33 1.79 12.12
C CYS A 94 6.55 2.30 11.36
N LYS A 95 7.76 2.16 11.92
CA LYS A 95 9.00 2.59 11.26
C LYS A 95 9.23 1.93 9.88
N SER A 96 8.64 0.76 9.64
CA SER A 96 8.69 0.06 8.35
C SER A 96 8.12 0.87 7.19
N ILE A 97 7.29 1.89 7.46
CA ILE A 97 6.80 2.83 6.44
C ILE A 97 7.95 3.52 5.71
N VAL A 98 8.98 3.95 6.45
CA VAL A 98 10.10 4.68 5.87
C VAL A 98 10.91 3.76 4.98
N SER A 99 11.25 2.55 5.45
CA SER A 99 11.97 1.55 4.66
C SER A 99 11.21 1.18 3.37
N GLY A 100 9.88 1.02 3.47
CA GLY A 100 9.02 0.76 2.33
C GLY A 100 9.07 1.88 1.30
N LEU A 101 8.99 3.13 1.76
CA LEU A 101 9.01 4.29 0.87
C LEU A 101 10.39 4.54 0.28
N HIS A 102 11.48 4.34 1.04
CA HIS A 102 12.84 4.43 0.53
C HIS A 102 13.09 3.43 -0.62
N TYR A 103 12.54 2.22 -0.51
CA TYR A 103 12.64 1.22 -1.59
C TYR A 103 11.72 1.54 -2.78
N CYS A 104 10.49 1.99 -2.51
CA CYS A 104 9.50 2.22 -3.54
C CYS A 104 9.75 3.51 -4.33
N LEU A 105 10.25 4.58 -3.71
CA LEU A 105 10.38 5.89 -4.34
C LEU A 105 11.21 5.83 -5.64
N PRO A 106 12.39 5.17 -5.69
CA PRO A 106 13.13 4.98 -6.94
C PRO A 106 12.35 4.21 -8.01
N LEU A 107 11.62 3.15 -7.62
CA LEU A 107 10.82 2.34 -8.54
C LEU A 107 9.71 3.15 -9.22
N PHE A 108 9.08 4.07 -8.50
CA PHE A 108 7.98 4.90 -9.03
C PHE A 108 8.44 6.19 -9.71
N GLY A 109 9.73 6.54 -9.57
CA GLY A 109 10.36 7.73 -10.16
C GLY A 109 9.90 9.08 -9.60
N SER A 110 8.78 9.15 -8.88
CA SER A 110 8.29 10.37 -8.22
C SER A 110 7.41 10.06 -7.01
N SER A 111 7.32 11.01 -6.07
CA SER A 111 6.44 10.95 -4.90
C SER A 111 4.95 11.03 -5.30
N GLU A 112 4.59 11.75 -6.36
CA GLU A 112 3.24 11.75 -6.94
C GLU A 112 2.80 10.36 -7.39
N ASN A 113 3.64 9.65 -8.15
CA ASN A 113 3.35 8.30 -8.63
C ASN A 113 3.22 7.32 -7.46
N LEU A 114 4.14 7.41 -6.50
CA LEU A 114 4.11 6.62 -5.28
C LEU A 114 2.78 6.82 -4.54
N LEU A 115 2.38 8.06 -4.23
CA LEU A 115 1.12 8.33 -3.50
C LEU A 115 -0.14 7.88 -4.25
N ARG A 116 -0.12 7.86 -5.60
CA ARG A 116 -1.22 7.33 -6.41
C ARG A 116 -1.36 5.81 -6.24
N VAL A 117 -0.24 5.12 -6.15
CA VAL A 117 -0.16 3.65 -6.01
C VAL A 117 -0.50 3.19 -4.60
N LEU A 118 -0.02 3.94 -3.60
CA LEU A 118 -0.12 3.62 -2.18
C LEU A 118 -1.54 3.55 -1.62
N ARG A 119 -2.56 3.97 -2.39
CA ARG A 119 -3.94 4.04 -1.93
C ARG A 119 -4.49 2.74 -1.33
N ASP A 120 -4.07 1.54 -1.77
CA ASP A 120 -4.73 0.30 -1.30
C ASP A 120 -3.90 -0.98 -1.01
N SER A 121 -2.60 -1.12 -1.33
CA SER A 121 -1.97 -2.46 -1.19
C SER A 121 -0.48 -2.56 -0.84
N VAL A 122 0.39 -1.70 -1.38
CA VAL A 122 1.85 -1.95 -1.32
C VAL A 122 2.42 -1.90 0.09
N LEU A 123 1.97 -0.94 0.90
CA LEU A 123 2.45 -0.77 2.28
C LEU A 123 1.76 -1.71 3.29
N ARG A 124 0.84 -2.55 2.83
CA ARG A 124 0.27 -3.61 3.67
C ARG A 124 1.04 -4.91 3.52
N SER A 125 1.65 -5.14 2.35
CA SER A 125 2.49 -6.30 2.10
C SER A 125 3.86 -6.13 2.76
N ASP A 126 4.41 -7.24 3.25
CA ASP A 126 5.74 -7.25 3.85
C ASP A 126 6.81 -6.90 2.79
N LEU A 127 7.56 -5.83 3.03
CA LEU A 127 8.55 -5.32 2.10
C LEU A 127 9.66 -6.36 1.82
N GLU A 128 10.18 -6.98 2.87
CA GLU A 128 11.33 -7.88 2.80
C GLU A 128 10.92 -9.27 2.33
N ARG A 129 9.75 -9.75 2.76
CA ARG A 129 9.31 -11.12 2.51
C ARG A 129 8.47 -11.30 1.25
N VAL A 130 7.83 -10.23 0.76
CA VAL A 130 6.92 -10.31 -0.39
C VAL A 130 7.40 -9.37 -1.49
N VAL A 131 7.52 -8.08 -1.19
CA VAL A 131 7.74 -7.08 -2.24
C VAL A 131 9.12 -7.24 -2.90
N LYS A 132 10.22 -7.22 -2.16
CA LYS A 132 11.57 -7.32 -2.74
C LYS A 132 11.79 -8.63 -3.51
N PRO A 133 11.41 -9.81 -2.98
CA PRO A 133 11.54 -11.06 -3.74
C PRO A 133 10.71 -11.07 -5.03
N ASN A 134 9.51 -10.49 -5.01
CA ASN A 134 8.67 -10.40 -6.20
C ASN A 134 9.29 -9.47 -7.27
N VAL A 135 9.80 -8.31 -6.85
CA VAL A 135 10.47 -7.38 -7.76
C VAL A 135 11.72 -8.03 -8.37
N ALA A 136 12.57 -8.64 -7.55
CA ALA A 136 13.79 -9.32 -8.01
C ALA A 136 13.46 -10.43 -9.03
N PHE A 137 12.48 -11.28 -8.72
CA PHE A 137 12.06 -12.34 -9.64
C PHE A 137 11.49 -11.80 -10.96
N LEU A 138 10.74 -10.70 -10.93
CA LEU A 138 10.21 -10.09 -12.16
C LEU A 138 11.29 -9.40 -12.99
N GLN A 139 12.33 -8.85 -12.36
CA GLN A 139 13.53 -8.38 -13.05
C GLN A 139 14.27 -9.53 -13.75
N GLU A 140 14.40 -10.70 -13.11
CA GLU A 140 14.92 -11.92 -13.74
C GLU A 140 14.04 -12.39 -14.92
N CYS A 141 12.73 -12.08 -14.89
CA CYS A 141 11.82 -12.32 -16.01
C CYS A 141 11.87 -11.23 -17.10
N GLY A 142 12.82 -10.30 -17.01
CA GLY A 142 13.07 -9.26 -18.01
C GLY A 142 12.17 -8.03 -17.91
N LEU A 143 11.46 -7.82 -16.80
CA LEU A 143 10.69 -6.60 -16.58
C LEU A 143 11.60 -5.50 -16.04
N GLY A 144 11.58 -4.34 -16.69
CA GLY A 144 12.20 -3.14 -16.16
C GLY A 144 11.38 -2.50 -15.03
N ASP A 145 12.02 -1.66 -14.22
CA ASP A 145 11.42 -1.02 -13.05
C ASP A 145 10.13 -0.25 -13.39
N CYS A 146 10.06 0.39 -14.56
CA CYS A 146 8.87 1.10 -15.01
C CYS A 146 7.66 0.17 -15.20
N ASP A 147 7.86 -1.04 -15.74
CA ASP A 147 6.78 -1.99 -15.93
C ASP A 147 6.38 -2.68 -14.62
N ILE A 148 7.34 -2.94 -13.73
CA ILE A 148 7.08 -3.40 -12.37
C ILE A 148 6.29 -2.34 -11.59
N ALA A 149 6.65 -1.06 -11.70
CA ALA A 149 5.92 0.05 -11.10
C ALA A 149 4.45 0.07 -11.56
N LYS A 150 4.17 -0.21 -12.84
CA LYS A 150 2.80 -0.30 -13.37
C LYS A 150 2.01 -1.45 -12.73
N LEU A 151 2.63 -2.58 -12.39
CA LEU A 151 1.95 -3.70 -11.72
C LEU A 151 1.45 -3.34 -10.32
N TYR A 152 2.04 -2.34 -9.65
CA TYR A 152 1.52 -1.86 -8.37
C TYR A 152 0.27 -0.99 -8.51
N VAL A 153 0.12 -0.29 -9.63
CA VAL A 153 -1.06 0.53 -9.92
C VAL A 153 -2.28 -0.36 -10.17
N LEU A 154 -2.07 -1.55 -10.74
CA LEU A 154 -3.14 -2.49 -11.09
C LEU A 154 -3.85 -3.05 -9.85
N ARG A 155 -5.15 -3.32 -9.99
CA ARG A 155 -6.00 -3.86 -8.94
C ARG A 155 -6.71 -5.14 -9.42
N PRO A 156 -6.55 -6.27 -8.73
CA PRO A 156 -5.58 -6.53 -7.65
C PRO A 156 -4.12 -6.48 -8.15
N SER A 157 -3.17 -6.14 -7.28
CA SER A 157 -1.75 -5.97 -7.69
C SER A 157 -0.95 -7.27 -7.57
N PRO A 158 -0.29 -7.77 -8.63
CA PRO A 158 0.51 -8.99 -8.59
C PRO A 158 1.67 -8.90 -7.59
N LEU A 159 2.09 -7.70 -7.18
CA LEU A 159 3.18 -7.54 -6.22
C LEU A 159 2.74 -7.69 -4.76
N SER A 160 1.43 -7.86 -4.52
CA SER A 160 0.86 -8.10 -3.19
C SER A 160 0.61 -9.57 -2.84
N ILE A 161 0.80 -10.49 -3.80
CA ILE A 161 0.63 -11.94 -3.59
C ILE A 161 1.98 -12.62 -3.34
N SER A 162 1.96 -13.88 -2.90
CA SER A 162 3.19 -14.61 -2.60
C SER A 162 4.07 -14.81 -3.84
N THR A 163 5.39 -14.86 -3.63
CA THR A 163 6.35 -15.09 -4.71
C THR A 163 6.13 -16.42 -5.41
N GLU A 164 5.72 -17.47 -4.68
CA GLU A 164 5.32 -18.76 -5.24
C GLU A 164 4.20 -18.59 -6.27
N ARG A 165 3.17 -17.81 -5.94
CA ARG A 165 2.04 -17.56 -6.83
C ARG A 165 2.46 -16.82 -8.10
N ILE A 166 3.38 -15.86 -7.98
CA ILE A 166 3.96 -15.19 -9.16
C ILE A 166 4.75 -16.17 -10.01
N ARG A 167 5.52 -17.09 -9.41
CA ARG A 167 6.26 -18.12 -10.16
C ARG A 167 5.31 -19.04 -10.94
N THR A 168 4.23 -19.50 -10.32
CA THR A 168 3.18 -20.28 -11.03
C THR A 168 2.57 -19.48 -12.19
N ALA A 169 2.26 -18.20 -11.96
CA ALA A 169 1.74 -17.33 -13.00
C ALA A 169 2.72 -17.17 -14.17
N VAL A 170 4.01 -16.98 -13.88
CA VAL A 170 5.06 -16.89 -14.91
C VAL A 170 5.22 -18.20 -15.68
N ALA A 171 5.23 -19.35 -15.01
CA ALA A 171 5.29 -20.65 -15.68
C ALA A 171 4.10 -20.86 -16.64
N CYS A 172 2.91 -20.40 -16.23
CA CYS A 172 1.75 -20.38 -17.11
C CYS A 172 1.97 -19.48 -18.34
N ILE A 173 2.48 -18.26 -18.17
CA ILE A 173 2.77 -17.33 -19.27
C ILE A 173 3.78 -17.93 -20.25
N ASP A 174 4.82 -18.59 -19.74
CA ASP A 174 5.80 -19.30 -20.55
C ASP A 174 5.13 -20.42 -21.38
N GLY A 175 4.21 -21.18 -20.77
CA GLY A 175 3.40 -22.19 -21.46
C GLY A 175 2.44 -21.64 -22.51
N LEU A 176 2.02 -20.37 -22.37
CA LEU A 176 1.24 -19.64 -23.37
C LEU A 176 2.10 -19.07 -24.50
N GLY A 177 3.44 -19.23 -24.43
CA GLY A 177 4.36 -18.76 -25.45
C GLY A 177 4.56 -17.24 -25.48
N VAL A 178 4.18 -16.51 -24.41
CA VAL A 178 4.41 -15.07 -24.33
C VAL A 178 5.87 -14.81 -23.95
N PRO A 179 6.69 -14.15 -24.79
CA PRO A 179 8.09 -13.95 -24.48
C PRO A 179 8.29 -13.07 -23.24
N ARG A 180 9.19 -13.51 -22.35
CA ARG A 180 9.73 -12.70 -21.25
C ARG A 180 10.36 -11.41 -21.78
N GLY A 181 10.23 -10.32 -21.02
CA GLY A 181 10.67 -8.98 -21.44
C GLY A 181 9.83 -8.31 -22.55
N SER A 182 8.83 -9.00 -23.13
CA SER A 182 7.91 -8.35 -24.06
C SER A 182 6.95 -7.41 -23.34
N PRO A 183 6.46 -6.33 -23.99
CA PRO A 183 5.42 -5.48 -23.42
C PRO A 183 4.13 -6.24 -23.04
N MET A 184 3.89 -7.40 -23.66
CA MET A 184 2.75 -8.26 -23.38
C MET A 184 2.89 -9.01 -22.05
N PHE A 185 4.13 -9.28 -21.61
CA PHE A 185 4.39 -10.10 -20.43
C PHE A 185 3.73 -9.52 -19.16
N ARG A 186 3.81 -8.19 -18.95
CA ARG A 186 3.15 -7.54 -17.82
C ARG A 186 1.63 -7.70 -17.83
N HIS A 187 1.02 -7.71 -19.03
CA HIS A 187 -0.42 -7.86 -19.21
C HIS A 187 -0.85 -9.30 -18.98
N ALA A 188 -0.09 -10.26 -19.52
CA ALA A 188 -0.31 -11.67 -19.29
C ALA A 188 -0.21 -12.00 -17.80
N LEU A 189 0.79 -11.46 -17.10
CA LEU A 189 0.95 -11.62 -15.65
C LEU A 189 -0.25 -11.09 -14.88
N GLN A 190 -0.74 -9.89 -15.20
CA GLN A 190 -1.95 -9.35 -14.57
C GLN A 190 -3.16 -10.27 -14.78
N ALA A 191 -3.31 -10.84 -15.98
CA ALA A 191 -4.46 -11.67 -16.34
C ALA A 191 -4.48 -12.99 -15.57
N VAL A 192 -3.32 -13.60 -15.33
CA VAL A 192 -3.25 -14.97 -14.77
C VAL A 192 -2.88 -15.02 -13.29
N ALA A 193 -2.23 -13.99 -12.72
CA ALA A 193 -1.74 -13.99 -11.33
C ALA A 193 -2.82 -14.34 -10.27
N PHE A 194 -4.08 -14.02 -10.57
CA PHE A 194 -5.22 -14.20 -9.66
C PHE A 194 -6.16 -15.34 -10.04
N LEU A 195 -5.82 -16.14 -11.05
CA LEU A 195 -6.63 -17.24 -11.54
C LEU A 195 -6.02 -18.59 -11.16
N SER A 196 -6.85 -19.57 -10.79
CA SER A 196 -6.36 -20.94 -10.60
C SER A 196 -6.00 -21.55 -11.96
N GLU A 197 -5.18 -22.60 -11.97
CA GLU A 197 -4.76 -23.27 -13.20
C GLU A 197 -5.97 -23.76 -14.00
N GLU A 198 -7.01 -24.28 -13.34
CA GLU A 198 -8.23 -24.75 -14.01
C GLU A 198 -8.95 -23.59 -14.72
N LYS A 199 -9.03 -22.42 -14.09
CA LYS A 199 -9.66 -21.22 -14.68
C LYS A 199 -8.88 -20.69 -15.87
N ILE A 200 -7.56 -20.79 -15.83
CA ILE A 200 -6.69 -20.41 -16.93
C ILE A 200 -6.91 -21.35 -18.11
N THR A 201 -6.81 -22.67 -17.88
CA THR A 201 -7.00 -23.69 -18.92
C THR A 201 -8.38 -23.57 -19.58
N ALA A 202 -9.44 -23.42 -18.77
CA ALA A 202 -10.80 -23.24 -19.29
C ALA A 202 -10.93 -22.00 -20.20
N LYS A 203 -10.25 -20.89 -19.86
CA LYS A 203 -10.23 -19.68 -20.70
C LYS A 203 -9.45 -19.89 -21.99
N VAL A 204 -8.31 -20.56 -21.92
CA VAL A 204 -7.48 -20.85 -23.11
C VAL A 204 -8.24 -21.74 -24.09
N GLU A 205 -8.88 -22.81 -23.61
CA GLU A 205 -9.69 -23.70 -24.45
C GLU A 205 -10.89 -22.98 -25.07
N HIS A 206 -11.57 -22.12 -24.30
CA HIS A 206 -12.65 -21.31 -24.84
C HIS A 206 -12.20 -20.34 -25.95
N LEU A 207 -11.02 -19.74 -25.82
CA LEU A 207 -10.46 -18.87 -26.86
C LEU A 207 -10.11 -19.68 -28.12
N LYS A 208 -9.52 -20.88 -27.97
CA LYS A 208 -9.24 -21.76 -29.11
C LYS A 208 -10.52 -22.11 -29.87
N THR A 209 -11.59 -22.50 -29.18
CA THR A 209 -12.86 -22.90 -29.84
C THR A 209 -13.64 -21.75 -30.44
N THR A 210 -13.39 -20.51 -30.01
CA THR A 210 -14.09 -19.32 -30.51
C THR A 210 -13.41 -18.69 -31.72
N PHE A 211 -12.08 -18.84 -31.84
CA PHE A 211 -11.26 -18.14 -32.84
C PHE A 211 -10.51 -19.07 -33.82
N MET A 212 -10.67 -20.39 -33.71
CA MET A 212 -10.25 -21.40 -34.69
C MET A 212 -11.48 -22.01 -35.34
#